data_AF-A0A1V5IBH6-F1
#
_entry.id   AF-A0A1V5IBH6-F1
#
_cell.length_a   1.000
_cell.length_b   1.000
_cell.length_c   1.000
_cell.angle_alpha   90.00
_cell.angle_beta   90.00
_cell.angle_gamma   90.00
#
_symmetry.space_group_name_H-M   'P 1'
#
loop_
_entity.id
_entity.type
_entity.pdbx_description
1 polymer ?
#
loop_
_entity_poly.entity_id
_entity_poly.type
_entity_poly.pdbx_seq_one_letter_code
_entity_poly.pdbx_strand_id
1 'polypeptide(L)'
;MLRLFTKDIEVVEACSQFLPWLILMPLFGVVAFTWDGIFIGAMATKLIRNTMIWSVVAFFTVWNIGLYLLRSRGYDTDVNSIHLLLAAYFSHLAARSIYQTIRYRRVQMIPD
;
A
#
# COMPACT_ATOMS: atom_id res chain seq x y z
N MET A 1 0.14 23.61 -4.44
CA MET A 1 -0.99 23.04 -3.67
C MET A 1 -0.82 23.24 -2.16
N LEU A 2 0.32 22.89 -1.55
CA LEU A 2 0.53 23.01 -0.10
C LEU A 2 0.33 24.42 0.49
N ARG A 3 0.70 25.47 -0.26
CA ARG A 3 0.50 26.87 0.15
C ARG A 3 -0.96 27.33 0.32
N LEU A 4 -1.93 26.53 -0.15
CA LEU A 4 -3.35 26.78 0.10
C LEU A 4 -3.77 26.38 1.51
N PHE A 5 -3.09 25.39 2.10
CA PHE A 5 -3.42 24.84 3.41
C PHE A 5 -2.57 25.46 4.53
N THR A 6 -1.36 25.91 4.22
CA THR A 6 -0.48 26.54 5.20
C THR A 6 0.39 27.63 4.59
N LYS A 7 0.65 28.68 5.37
CA LYS A 7 1.56 29.78 4.99
C LYS A 7 2.98 29.58 5.56
N ASP A 8 3.14 28.63 6.46
CA ASP A 8 4.42 28.33 7.10
C ASP A 8 5.38 27.65 6.11
N ILE A 9 6.57 28.22 5.93
CA ILE A 9 7.55 27.75 4.96
C ILE A 9 8.14 26.40 5.39
N GLU A 10 8.35 26.20 6.70
CA GLU A 10 8.98 24.99 7.23
C GLU A 10 8.07 23.78 7.01
N VAL A 11 6.76 23.97 7.21
CA VAL A 11 5.75 22.92 6.97
C VAL A 11 5.66 22.57 5.50
N VAL A 12 5.70 23.56 4.60
CA VAL A 12 5.63 23.31 3.14
C VAL A 12 6.85 22.52 2.68
N GLU A 13 8.03 22.86 3.17
CA GLU A 13 9.27 22.17 2.81
C GLU A 13 9.29 20.74 3.36
N ALA A 14 8.91 20.54 4.63
CA ALA A 14 8.82 19.22 5.24
C ALA A 14 7.80 18.30 4.55
N CYS A 15 6.67 18.84 4.05
CA CYS A 15 5.68 18.06 3.33
C CYS A 15 6.07 17.78 1.86
N SER A 16 6.92 18.61 1.26
CA SER A 16 7.25 18.54 -0.16
C SER A 16 7.89 17.20 -0.57
N GLN A 17 8.72 16.62 0.31
CA GLN A 17 9.36 15.32 0.10
C GLN A 17 8.38 14.14 0.00
N PHE A 18 7.15 14.29 0.51
CA PHE A 18 6.13 13.24 0.48
C PHE A 18 5.14 13.38 -0.68
N LEU A 19 5.19 14.49 -1.45
CA LEU A 19 4.32 14.69 -2.62
C LEU A 19 4.37 13.55 -3.65
N PRO A 20 5.54 12.97 -4.00
CA PRO A 20 5.59 11.88 -4.98
C PRO A 20 4.71 10.70 -4.59
N TRP A 21 4.70 10.33 -3.31
CA TRP A 21 3.86 9.26 -2.78
C TRP A 21 2.37 9.62 -2.86
N LEU A 22 2.01 10.88 -2.64
CA LEU A 22 0.63 11.36 -2.74
C LEU A 22 0.07 11.25 -4.16
N ILE A 23 0.90 11.48 -5.19
CA ILE A 23 0.52 11.33 -6.60
C ILE A 23 0.31 9.86 -6.97
N LEU A 24 1.10 8.95 -6.39
CA LEU A 24 0.97 7.50 -6.62
C LEU A 24 -0.27 6.91 -5.93
N MET A 25 -0.66 7.45 -4.77
CA MET A 25 -1.79 6.95 -4.00
C MET A 25 -3.09 6.73 -4.80
N PRO A 26 -3.60 7.70 -5.59
CA PRO A 26 -4.82 7.50 -6.38
C PRO A 26 -4.68 6.41 -7.45
N LEU A 27 -3.51 6.25 -8.06
CA LEU A 27 -3.28 5.20 -9.07
C LEU A 27 -3.43 3.80 -8.46
N PHE A 28 -2.78 3.56 -7.32
CA PHE A 28 -2.90 2.30 -6.61
C PHE A 28 -4.28 2.13 -5.96
N GLY A 29 -4.87 3.23 -5.49
CA GLY A 29 -6.20 3.26 -4.89
C GLY A 29 -7.29 2.79 -5.86
N VAL A 30 -7.33 3.31 -7.09
CA VAL A 30 -8.33 2.90 -8.09
C VAL A 30 -8.28 1.40 -8.37
N VAL A 31 -7.09 0.82 -8.48
CA VAL A 31 -6.92 -0.62 -8.70
C VAL A 31 -7.43 -1.42 -7.49
N ALA A 32 -7.04 -1.04 -6.28
CA ALA A 32 -7.49 -1.70 -5.06
C ALA A 32 -9.02 -1.61 -4.87
N PHE A 33 -9.62 -0.44 -5.08
CA PHE A 33 -11.06 -0.23 -4.97
C PHE A 33 -11.86 -1.02 -6.02
N THR A 34 -11.34 -1.13 -7.24
CA THR A 34 -12.00 -1.90 -8.30
C THR A 34 -12.09 -3.38 -7.92
N TRP A 35 -10.98 -3.95 -7.43
CA TRP A 35 -10.98 -5.34 -6.99
C TRP A 35 -11.88 -5.57 -5.78
N ASP A 36 -11.87 -4.65 -4.82
CA ASP A 36 -12.76 -4.74 -3.66
C ASP A 36 -14.24 -4.72 -4.05
N GLY A 37 -14.63 -3.89 -5.04
CA GLY A 37 -15.98 -3.91 -5.60
C GLY A 37 -16.39 -5.26 -6.21
N ILE A 38 -15.50 -5.90 -6.97
CA ILE A 38 -15.75 -7.21 -7.59
C ILE A 38 -15.90 -8.31 -6.54
N PHE A 39 -14.99 -8.37 -5.55
CA PHE A 39 -15.01 -9.43 -4.54
C PHE A 39 -16.16 -9.29 -3.55
N ILE A 40 -16.54 -8.06 -3.20
CA ILE A 40 -17.72 -7.80 -2.37
C ILE A 40 -19.00 -8.16 -3.15
N GLY A 41 -19.08 -7.79 -4.44
CA GLY A 41 -20.22 -8.13 -5.31
C GLY A 41 -20.42 -9.64 -5.49
N ALA A 42 -19.33 -10.42 -5.47
CA ALA A 42 -19.37 -11.88 -5.53
C ALA A 42 -19.69 -12.56 -4.17
N MET A 43 -19.91 -11.80 -3.09
CA MET A 43 -20.12 -12.30 -1.72
C MET A 43 -19.07 -13.32 -1.22
N ALA A 44 -17.87 -13.29 -1.81
CA ALA A 44 -16.82 -14.28 -1.60
C ALA A 44 -15.99 -14.02 -0.33
N THR A 45 -16.65 -14.01 0.83
CA THR A 45 -16.08 -13.64 2.14
C THR A 45 -14.83 -14.47 2.51
N LYS A 46 -14.81 -15.77 2.17
CA LYS A 46 -13.66 -16.65 2.45
C LYS A 46 -12.39 -16.21 1.71
N LEU A 47 -12.52 -15.71 0.47
CA LEU A 47 -11.37 -15.21 -0.29
C LEU A 47 -10.87 -13.89 0.28
N ILE A 48 -11.77 -12.95 0.60
CA ILE A 48 -11.42 -11.64 1.15
C ILE A 48 -10.59 -11.80 2.43
N ARG A 49 -11.00 -12.70 3.35
CA ARG A 49 -10.24 -12.97 4.58
C ARG A 49 -8.82 -13.47 4.30
N ASN A 50 -8.66 -14.42 3.38
CA ASN A 50 -7.34 -14.97 3.05
C ASN A 50 -6.44 -13.91 2.42
N THR A 51 -6.98 -13.09 1.50
CA THR A 51 -6.26 -11.96 0.91
C THR A 51 -5.75 -11.00 1.99
N MET A 52 -6.59 -10.64 2.98
CA MET A 52 -6.18 -9.73 4.05
C MET A 52 -4.99 -10.26 4.86
N ILE A 53 -4.97 -11.56 5.16
CA ILE A 53 -3.85 -12.20 5.87
C ILE A 53 -2.56 -12.08 5.05
N TRP A 54 -2.62 -12.39 3.75
CA TRP A 54 -1.47 -12.25 2.85
C TRP A 54 -0.97 -10.81 2.76
N SER A 55 -1.88 -9.83 2.72
CA SER A 55 -1.51 -8.41 2.69
C SER A 55 -0.77 -8.01 3.97
N VAL A 56 -1.24 -8.42 5.14
CA VAL A 56 -0.57 -8.16 6.43
C VAL A 56 0.84 -8.76 6.45
N VAL A 57 0.99 -10.01 5.99
CA VAL A 57 2.30 -10.66 5.90
C VAL A 57 3.22 -9.89 4.96
N ALA A 58 2.73 -9.44 3.79
CA ALA A 58 3.50 -8.64 2.85
C ALA A 58 3.97 -7.31 3.48
N PHE A 59 3.09 -6.62 4.20
CA PHE A 59 3.42 -5.38 4.91
C PHE A 59 4.57 -5.60 5.90
N PHE A 60 4.43 -6.56 6.82
CA PHE A 60 5.44 -6.82 7.83
C PHE A 60 6.76 -7.31 7.22
N THR A 61 6.70 -8.09 6.14
CA THR A 61 7.90 -8.56 5.45
C THR A 61 8.69 -7.38 4.87
N VAL A 62 8.03 -6.49 4.14
CA VAL A 62 8.68 -5.31 3.55
C VAL A 62 9.16 -4.33 4.62
N TRP A 63 8.38 -4.13 5.68
CA TRP A 63 8.77 -3.30 6.80
C TRP A 63 10.04 -3.80 7.49
N ASN A 64 10.08 -5.08 7.87
CA ASN A 64 11.22 -5.65 8.59
C ASN A 64 12.48 -5.69 7.71
N ILE A 65 12.35 -6.08 6.44
CA ILE A 65 13.47 -6.10 5.50
C ILE A 65 14.00 -4.67 5.28
N GLY A 66 13.09 -3.72 5.04
CA GLY A 66 13.45 -2.33 4.83
C GLY A 66 14.15 -1.71 6.03
N LEU A 67 13.66 -1.97 7.24
CA LEU A 67 14.24 -1.49 8.48
C LEU A 67 15.63 -2.10 8.71
N TYR A 68 15.78 -3.40 8.44
CA TYR A 68 17.07 -4.08 8.52
C TYR A 68 18.11 -3.48 7.55
N LEU A 69 17.69 -3.18 6.31
CA LEU A 69 18.56 -2.57 5.30
C LEU A 69 18.94 -1.13 5.66
N LEU A 70 18.01 -0.32 6.14
CA LEU A 70 18.26 1.06 6.57
C LEU A 70 19.22 1.10 7.77
N ARG A 71 18.98 0.24 8.76
CA ARG A 71 19.86 0.12 9.94
C ARG A 71 21.27 -0.36 9.58
N SER A 72 21.38 -1.25 8.60
CA SER A 72 22.68 -1.72 8.08
C SER A 72 23.46 -0.62 7.35
N ARG A 73 22.80 0.44 6.87
CA ARG A 73 23.43 1.56 6.17
C ARG A 73 23.71 2.78 7.05
N GLY A 74 23.43 2.71 8.35
CA GLY A 74 23.73 3.79 9.30
C GLY A 74 22.96 5.09 9.08
N TYR A 75 21.80 5.04 8.40
CA TYR A 75 20.94 6.21 8.23
C TYR A 75 20.17 6.50 9.54
N ASP A 76 20.15 7.77 9.94
CA ASP A 76 19.32 8.25 11.05
C ASP A 76 17.83 8.05 10.75
N THR A 77 17.10 7.61 11.79
CA THR A 77 15.74 7.05 11.73
C THR A 77 14.60 8.06 11.60
N ASP A 78 14.84 9.32 11.26
CA ASP A 78 13.79 10.34 11.28
C ASP A 78 12.91 10.32 10.03
N VAL A 79 13.42 10.79 8.89
CA VAL A 79 12.60 10.95 7.66
C VAL A 79 12.55 9.69 6.79
N ASN A 80 13.63 8.90 6.78
CA ASN A 80 13.73 7.70 5.95
C ASN A 80 12.79 6.58 6.39
N SER A 81 12.47 6.53 7.69
CA SER A 81 11.50 5.58 8.24
C SER A 81 10.09 5.82 7.69
N ILE A 82 9.73 7.08 7.45
CA ILE A 82 8.42 7.45 6.90
C ILE A 82 8.33 7.05 5.42
N HIS A 83 9.39 7.27 4.64
CA HIS A 83 9.47 6.77 3.26
C HIS A 83 9.37 5.25 3.20
N LEU A 84 9.99 4.54 4.15
CA LEU A 84 9.85 3.10 4.25
C LEU A 84 8.43 2.67 4.62
N LEU A 85 7.77 3.34 5.58
CA LEU A 85 6.38 3.08 5.94
C LEU A 85 5.47 3.24 4.71
N LEU A 86 5.66 4.32 3.95
CA LEU A 86 4.93 4.58 2.72
C LEU A 86 5.19 3.48 1.68
N ALA A 87 6.44 3.09 1.46
CA ALA A 87 6.80 2.01 0.54
C ALA A 87 6.17 0.67 0.96
N ALA A 88 6.19 0.34 2.26
CA ALA A 88 5.55 -0.86 2.81
C ALA A 88 4.04 -0.83 2.61
N TYR A 89 3.39 0.32 2.80
CA TYR A 89 1.98 0.52 2.52
C TYR A 89 1.63 0.30 1.04
N PHE A 90 2.42 0.84 0.12
CA PHE A 90 2.23 0.61 -1.32
C PHE A 90 2.43 -0.87 -1.69
N SER A 91 3.44 -1.52 -1.13
CA SER A 91 3.66 -2.95 -1.35
C SER A 91 2.49 -3.80 -0.85
N HIS A 92 1.93 -3.47 0.32
CA HIS A 92 0.70 -4.08 0.82
C HIS A 92 -0.48 -3.91 -0.16
N LEU A 93 -0.69 -2.69 -0.69
CA LEU A 93 -1.74 -2.44 -1.68
C LEU A 93 -1.54 -3.24 -2.98
N ALA A 94 -0.30 -3.33 -3.45
CA ALA A 94 0.07 -4.08 -4.63
C ALA A 94 -0.13 -5.59 -4.40
N ALA A 95 0.34 -6.12 -3.28
CA ALA A 95 0.19 -7.53 -2.92
C ALA A 95 -1.30 -7.93 -2.84
N ARG A 96 -2.14 -7.09 -2.24
CA ARG A 96 -3.59 -7.28 -2.20
C ARG A 96 -4.19 -7.36 -3.61
N SER A 97 -3.89 -6.36 -4.45
CA SER A 97 -4.41 -6.26 -5.82
C SER A 97 -3.95 -7.42 -6.71
N ILE A 98 -2.67 -7.80 -6.61
CA ILE A 98 -2.09 -8.92 -7.37
C ILE A 98 -2.68 -10.25 -6.91
N TYR A 99 -2.81 -10.47 -5.60
CA TYR A 99 -3.36 -11.71 -5.06
C TYR A 99 -4.83 -11.90 -5.50
N GLN A 100 -5.61 -10.83 -5.45
CA GLN A 100 -6.98 -10.78 -5.96
C GLN A 100 -7.04 -11.06 -7.48
N THR A 101 -6.13 -10.48 -8.27
CA THR A 101 -6.02 -10.71 -9.72
C THR A 101 -5.72 -12.17 -10.05
N ILE A 102 -4.75 -12.78 -9.37
CA ILE A 102 -4.33 -14.16 -9.64
C ILE A 102 -5.44 -15.16 -9.23
N ARG A 103 -6.13 -14.89 -8.12
CA ARG A 103 -7.18 -15.78 -7.59
C ARG A 103 -8.54 -15.60 -8.26
N TYR A 104 -8.79 -14.50 -8.97
CA TYR A 104 -10.02 -14.26 -9.74
C TYR A 104 -10.33 -15.41 -10.72
N ARG A 105 -9.30 -15.95 -11.37
CA ARG A 105 -9.45 -17.07 -12.33
C ARG A 105 -9.99 -18.37 -11.72
N ARG A 106 -9.94 -18.54 -10.38
CA ARG A 106 -10.52 -19.71 -9.70
C ARG A 106 -11.98 -19.52 -9.29
N VAL A 107 -12.47 -18.28 -9.20
CA VAL A 107 -13.86 -18.01 -8.79
C VAL A 107 -14.83 -18.25 -9.95
N GLN A 108 -14.40 -18.06 -11.20
CA GLN A 108 -15.20 -18.40 -12.39
C GLN A 108 -15.31 -19.91 -12.69
N MET A 109 -14.54 -20.79 -12.03
CA MET A 109 -14.49 -22.23 -12.33
C MET A 109 -15.20 -23.11 -11.28
N ILE A 110 -16.13 -22.55 -10.52
CA ILE A 110 -17.16 -23.36 -9.86
C ILE A 110 -18.44 -23.13 -10.66
N PRO A 111 -18.71 -23.93 -11.72
CA PRO A 111 -20.09 -24.11 -12.14
C PRO A 111 -20.81 -24.80 -10.98
N ASP A 112 -22.01 -24.30 -10.66
CA ASP A 112 -22.96 -25.04 -9.85
C ASP A 112 -23.19 -26.46 -10.40
#